data_AF-A0A4V2AWT3-F1
#
_entry.id   AF-A0A4V2AWT3-F1
#
_cell.length_a   1.000
_cell.length_b   1.000
_cell.length_c   1.000
_cell.angle_alpha   90.00
_cell.angle_beta   90.00
_cell.angle_gamma   90.00
#
_symmetry.space_group_name_H-M   'P 1'
#
loop_
_entity.id
_entity.type
_entity.pdbx_description
1 polymer ?
#
loop_
_entity_poly.entity_id
_entity_poly.type
_entity_poly.pdbx_seq_one_letter_code
_entity_poly.pdbx_strand_id
1 'polypeptide(L)'
;MKLTLLDVSIIVSYLATMVIIGWVLRKKARQNKESYLMGGKKLPWYMLGMSDASDMFDISGTMWMVALCFVYGMKSIWIPWLWPVFNQVFLMMFLSKWLRRSNATTGAEWLATRFGKTGPGIKGSHTVVVAFALLSCLGFLAYGFVGLGKFIEIFVPWETVSAYVPFDVSPEFVPHFYGIIFTLFAMFYSILGGMHSIV
;
A
#
# COMPACT_ATOMS: atom_id res chain seq x y z
N MET A 1 27.14 -0.18 -8.41
CA MET A 1 27.54 -1.17 -7.38
C MET A 1 27.51 -2.55 -8.02
N LYS A 2 28.43 -3.47 -7.69
CA LYS A 2 28.31 -4.87 -8.10
C LYS A 2 27.55 -5.61 -7.01
N LEU A 3 26.32 -6.05 -7.30
CA LEU A 3 25.55 -6.89 -6.39
C LEU A 3 26.28 -8.22 -6.22
N THR A 4 26.49 -8.64 -4.98
CA THR A 4 27.07 -9.96 -4.71
C THR A 4 26.01 -11.04 -4.91
N LEU A 5 26.44 -12.28 -5.13
CA LEU A 5 25.53 -13.43 -5.21
C LEU A 5 24.64 -13.54 -3.96
N LEU A 6 25.21 -13.17 -2.80
CA LEU A 6 24.51 -13.17 -1.52
C LEU A 6 23.38 -12.13 -1.51
N ASP A 7 23.63 -10.90 -1.96
CA ASP A 7 22.61 -9.84 -2.05
C ASP A 7 21.45 -10.28 -2.93
N VAL A 8 21.75 -10.85 -4.11
CA VAL A 8 20.73 -11.35 -5.04
C VAL A 8 19.93 -12.49 -4.40
N SER A 9 20.58 -13.41 -3.69
CA SER A 9 19.89 -14.52 -3.03
C SER A 9 18.90 -14.05 -1.95
N ILE A 10 19.25 -12.99 -1.21
CA ILE A 10 18.36 -12.39 -0.20
C ILE A 10 17.15 -11.77 -0.88
N ILE A 11 17.34 -10.99 -1.95
CA ILE A 11 16.24 -10.36 -2.69
C ILE A 11 15.30 -11.43 -3.27
N VAL A 12 15.85 -12.45 -3.92
CA VAL A 12 15.05 -13.53 -4.54
C VAL A 12 14.30 -14.34 -3.49
N SER A 13 14.94 -14.70 -2.38
CA SER A 13 14.29 -15.45 -1.30
C SER A 13 13.18 -14.63 -0.61
N TYR A 14 13.39 -13.33 -0.42
CA TYR A 14 12.37 -12.42 0.10
C TYR A 14 11.15 -12.36 -0.83
N LEU A 15 11.36 -12.10 -2.12
CA LEU A 15 10.29 -12.06 -3.12
C LEU A 15 9.56 -13.41 -3.18
N ALA A 16 10.28 -14.52 -3.26
CA ALA A 16 9.69 -15.86 -3.27
C ALA A 16 8.82 -16.11 -2.02
N THR A 17 9.30 -15.72 -0.84
CA THR A 17 8.55 -15.85 0.41
C THR A 17 7.24 -15.07 0.36
N MET A 18 7.24 -13.85 -0.17
CA MET A 18 6.02 -13.04 -0.32
C MET A 18 4.98 -13.73 -1.23
N VAL A 19 5.40 -14.32 -2.34
CA VAL A 19 4.51 -15.07 -3.23
C VAL A 19 3.98 -16.33 -2.56
N ILE A 20 4.83 -17.06 -1.84
CA ILE A 20 4.42 -18.26 -1.11
C ILE A 20 3.38 -17.92 -0.04
N ILE A 21 3.56 -16.83 0.69
CA ILE A 21 2.59 -16.34 1.69
C ILE A 21 1.24 -16.05 1.02
N GLY A 22 1.23 -15.25 -0.06
CA GLY A 22 0.01 -14.94 -0.81
C GLY A 22 -0.69 -16.21 -1.34
N TRP A 23 0.09 -17.17 -1.84
CA TRP A 23 -0.41 -18.46 -2.33
C TRP A 23 -1.02 -19.32 -1.22
N VAL A 24 -0.37 -19.43 -0.06
CA VAL A 24 -0.84 -20.20 1.09
C VAL A 24 -2.13 -19.60 1.65
N LEU A 25 -2.18 -18.28 1.76
CA LEU A 25 -3.32 -17.55 2.35
C LEU A 25 -4.52 -17.43 1.40
N ARG A 26 -4.32 -17.64 0.09
CA ARG A 26 -5.41 -17.74 -0.91
C ARG A 26 -6.54 -18.67 -0.49
N LYS A 27 -6.21 -19.82 0.14
CA LYS A 27 -7.23 -20.78 0.59
C LYS A 27 -8.17 -20.18 1.64
N LYS A 28 -7.67 -19.30 2.51
CA LYS A 28 -8.47 -18.57 3.51
C LYS A 28 -9.24 -17.42 2.86
N ALA A 29 -8.61 -16.67 1.97
CA ALA A 29 -9.23 -15.53 1.30
C ALA A 29 -10.42 -15.93 0.40
N ARG A 30 -10.36 -17.12 -0.23
CA ARG A 30 -11.41 -17.63 -1.13
C ARG A 30 -12.70 -18.08 -0.41
N GLN A 31 -12.67 -18.24 0.91
CA GLN A 31 -13.80 -18.84 1.65
C GLN A 31 -15.08 -18.02 1.55
N ASN A 32 -15.00 -16.70 1.66
CA ASN A 32 -16.13 -15.78 1.49
C ASN A 32 -15.64 -14.33 1.32
N LYS A 33 -16.53 -13.44 0.87
CA LYS A 33 -16.22 -12.02 0.65
C LYS A 33 -15.72 -11.32 1.93
N GLU A 34 -16.23 -11.71 3.10
CA GLU A 34 -15.80 -11.17 4.39
C GLU A 34 -14.37 -11.60 4.77
N SER A 35 -13.95 -12.82 4.44
CA SER A 35 -12.59 -13.30 4.64
C SER A 35 -11.61 -12.60 3.70
N TYR A 36 -12.05 -12.27 2.49
CA TYR A 36 -11.26 -11.54 1.51
C TYR A 36 -11.08 -10.07 1.90
N LEU A 37 -12.17 -9.37 2.29
CA LEU A 37 -12.17 -7.93 2.53
C LEU A 37 -11.87 -7.54 3.99
N MET A 38 -12.25 -8.37 4.97
CA MET A 38 -12.24 -8.01 6.40
C MET A 38 -11.40 -8.99 7.25
N GLY A 39 -10.65 -9.90 6.63
CA GLY A 39 -9.86 -10.89 7.36
C GLY A 39 -10.70 -11.82 8.25
N GLY A 40 -11.99 -11.97 7.94
CA GLY A 40 -12.96 -12.70 8.78
C GLY A 40 -13.18 -12.09 10.17
N LYS A 41 -12.78 -10.83 10.41
CA LYS A 41 -12.86 -10.10 11.68
C LYS A 41 -12.22 -10.81 12.88
N LYS A 42 -11.29 -11.74 12.63
CA LYS A 42 -10.58 -12.53 13.65
C LYS A 42 -9.15 -12.06 13.89
N LEU A 43 -8.70 -11.03 13.17
CA LEU A 43 -7.36 -10.50 13.29
C LEU A 43 -7.16 -9.83 14.66
N PRO A 44 -6.07 -10.16 15.37
CA PRO A 44 -5.77 -9.57 16.66
C PRO A 44 -5.34 -8.10 16.51
N TRP A 45 -5.53 -7.31 17.57
CA TRP A 45 -5.33 -5.85 17.55
C TRP A 45 -3.92 -5.43 17.13
N TYR A 46 -2.89 -6.20 17.51
CA TYR A 46 -1.49 -5.87 17.20
C TYR A 46 -1.18 -6.03 15.70
N MET A 47 -1.78 -7.02 15.02
CA MET A 47 -1.61 -7.18 13.56
C MET A 47 -2.32 -6.04 12.81
N LEU A 48 -3.51 -5.67 13.27
CA LEU A 48 -4.23 -4.52 12.71
C LEU A 48 -3.46 -3.21 12.90
N GLY A 49 -2.88 -3.00 14.09
CA GLY A 49 -2.06 -1.82 14.36
C GLY A 49 -0.76 -1.78 13.55
N MET A 50 -0.08 -2.92 13.40
CA MET A 50 1.12 -3.00 12.54
C MET A 50 0.78 -2.76 11.07
N SER A 51 -0.34 -3.27 10.58
CA SER A 51 -0.78 -3.01 9.21
C SER A 51 -1.12 -1.54 8.96
N ASP A 52 -1.88 -0.90 9.84
CA ASP A 52 -2.18 0.54 9.75
C ASP A 52 -0.90 1.40 9.82
N ALA A 53 0.04 1.03 10.70
CA ALA A 53 1.34 1.69 10.75
C ALA A 53 2.14 1.50 9.46
N SER A 54 2.13 0.29 8.88
CA SER A 54 2.89 -0.02 7.66
C SER A 54 2.38 0.72 6.43
N ASP A 55 1.07 1.01 6.35
CA ASP A 55 0.48 1.80 5.25
C ASP A 55 1.00 3.24 5.21
N MET A 56 1.46 3.76 6.36
CA MET A 56 2.05 5.09 6.47
C MET A 56 3.53 5.15 6.08
N PHE A 57 4.19 4.00 5.86
CA PHE A 57 5.60 3.92 5.51
C PHE A 57 5.79 3.53 4.05
N ASP A 58 6.18 4.51 3.24
CA ASP A 58 6.57 4.34 1.84
C ASP A 58 8.05 4.71 1.62
N ILE A 59 8.59 4.31 0.47
CA ILE A 59 9.97 4.60 0.08
C ILE A 59 10.20 6.11 0.03
N SER A 60 9.27 6.83 -0.61
CA SER A 60 9.38 8.27 -0.83
C SER A 60 9.27 9.07 0.47
N GLY A 61 8.37 8.72 1.39
CA GLY A 61 8.29 9.32 2.72
C GLY A 61 9.53 9.03 3.57
N THR A 62 10.11 7.82 3.45
CA THR A 62 11.38 7.49 4.10
C THR A 62 12.51 8.37 3.58
N MET A 63 12.62 8.54 2.25
CA MET A 63 13.61 9.41 1.63
C MET A 63 13.42 10.88 2.07
N TRP A 64 12.17 11.32 2.18
CA TRP A 64 11.84 12.65 2.70
C TRP A 64 12.28 12.84 4.16
N MET A 65 12.04 11.85 5.03
CA MET A 65 12.51 11.89 6.42
C MET A 65 14.03 11.95 6.51
N VAL A 66 14.74 11.20 5.68
CA VAL A 66 16.22 11.27 5.60
C VAL A 66 16.68 12.66 5.15
N ALA A 67 16.03 13.24 4.15
CA ALA A 67 16.34 14.59 3.69
C ALA A 67 16.10 15.65 4.78
N LEU A 68 15.00 15.55 5.53
CA LEU A 68 14.73 16.42 6.67
C LEU A 68 15.78 16.28 7.78
N CYS A 69 16.23 15.05 8.06
CA CYS A 69 17.30 14.80 9.01
C CYS A 69 18.62 15.44 8.56
N PHE A 70 18.93 15.38 7.26
CA PHE A 70 20.12 16.03 6.71
C PHE A 70 20.05 17.57 6.82
N VAL A 71 18.90 18.17 6.52
CA VAL A 71 18.72 19.63 6.51
C VAL A 71 18.57 20.22 7.92
N TYR A 72 17.76 19.59 8.77
CA TYR A 72 17.40 20.12 10.10
C TYR A 72 18.13 19.42 11.26
N GLY A 73 18.95 18.41 10.97
CA GLY A 73 19.59 17.57 11.98
C GLY A 73 18.56 16.79 12.81
N MET A 74 18.92 16.48 14.05
CA MET A 74 18.07 15.75 15.01
C MET A 74 16.75 16.46 15.36
N LYS A 75 16.63 17.78 15.07
CA LYS A 75 15.38 18.52 15.27
C LYS A 75 14.27 18.07 14.32
N SER A 76 14.62 17.42 13.21
CA SER A 76 13.66 16.83 12.27
C SER A 76 12.74 15.79 12.90
N ILE A 77 13.14 15.15 14.01
CA ILE A 77 12.33 14.15 14.74
C ILE A 77 10.99 14.72 15.20
N TRP A 78 10.89 16.04 15.41
CA TRP A 78 9.64 16.70 15.80
C TRP A 78 8.68 16.93 14.62
N ILE A 79 9.17 16.90 13.37
CA ILE A 79 8.36 17.18 12.19
C ILE A 79 7.29 16.11 11.95
N PRO A 80 7.58 14.79 12.06
CA PRO A 80 6.54 13.76 11.98
C PRO A 80 5.39 13.92 12.99
N TRP A 81 5.62 14.56 14.14
CA TRP A 81 4.57 14.80 15.14
C TRP A 81 3.58 15.89 14.74
N LEU A 82 3.92 16.73 13.74
CA LEU A 82 2.97 17.67 13.11
C LEU A 82 2.03 16.96 12.14
N TRP A 83 2.46 15.81 11.61
CA TRP A 83 1.61 14.91 10.83
C TRP A 83 0.47 14.39 11.74
N PRO A 84 -0.61 13.82 11.20
CA PRO A 84 -1.80 13.45 11.95
C PRO A 84 -1.60 12.19 12.82
N VAL A 85 -0.55 12.13 13.64
CA VAL A 85 -0.32 11.11 14.67
C VAL A 85 -1.54 11.03 15.59
N PHE A 86 -2.08 12.18 15.97
CA PHE A 86 -3.28 12.25 16.80
C PHE A 86 -4.56 11.85 16.05
N ASN A 87 -4.61 11.96 14.72
CA ASN A 87 -5.81 11.60 13.96
C ASN A 87 -6.18 10.13 14.17
N GLN A 88 -5.20 9.22 14.21
CA GLN A 88 -5.48 7.81 14.48
C GLN A 88 -6.08 7.60 15.87
N VAL A 89 -5.62 8.36 16.87
CA VAL A 89 -6.21 8.36 18.22
C VAL A 89 -7.65 8.88 18.18
N PHE A 90 -7.91 9.98 17.47
CA PHE A 90 -9.26 10.53 17.33
C PHE A 90 -10.20 9.56 16.59
N LEU A 91 -9.77 8.98 15.48
CA LEU A 91 -10.54 7.99 14.74
C LEU A 91 -10.81 6.74 15.59
N MET A 92 -9.81 6.26 16.34
CA MET A 92 -9.99 5.14 17.25
C MET A 92 -10.99 5.47 18.37
N MET A 93 -10.88 6.61 19.03
CA MET A 93 -11.72 6.94 20.18
C MET A 93 -13.16 7.29 19.79
N PHE A 94 -13.35 8.02 18.69
CA PHE A 94 -14.66 8.57 18.34
C PHE A 94 -15.36 7.80 17.21
N LEU A 95 -14.63 7.20 16.27
CA LEU A 95 -15.21 6.60 15.07
C LEU A 95 -15.29 5.07 15.12
N SER A 96 -14.32 4.40 15.73
CA SER A 96 -14.18 2.93 15.70
C SER A 96 -15.45 2.18 16.16
N LYS A 97 -16.13 2.68 17.20
CA LYS A 97 -17.36 2.07 17.74
C LYS A 97 -18.49 2.08 16.71
N TRP A 98 -18.64 3.18 15.97
CA TRP A 98 -19.68 3.32 14.95
C TRP A 98 -19.36 2.44 13.75
N LEU A 99 -18.10 2.42 13.32
CA LEU A 99 -17.65 1.60 12.21
C LEU A 99 -17.89 0.11 12.51
N ARG A 100 -17.52 -0.35 13.72
CA ARG A 100 -17.71 -1.75 14.12
C ARG A 100 -19.18 -2.16 14.26
N ARG A 101 -20.05 -1.23 14.69
CA ARG A 101 -21.50 -1.48 14.79
C ARG A 101 -22.23 -1.42 13.45
N SER A 102 -21.72 -0.61 12.51
CA SER A 102 -22.34 -0.45 11.19
C SER A 102 -22.23 -1.70 10.32
N ASN A 103 -21.22 -2.54 10.59
CA ASN A 103 -20.89 -3.73 9.80
C ASN A 103 -20.71 -3.45 8.30
N ALA A 104 -20.46 -2.19 7.95
CA ALA A 104 -20.20 -1.75 6.59
C ALA A 104 -18.81 -2.23 6.15
N THR A 105 -18.71 -2.63 4.89
CA THR A 105 -17.46 -3.12 4.28
C THR A 105 -16.65 -2.02 3.62
N THR A 106 -17.30 -0.90 3.30
CA THR A 106 -16.66 0.25 2.63
C THR A 106 -17.09 1.57 3.27
N GLY A 107 -16.26 2.61 3.14
CA GLY A 107 -16.64 3.96 3.59
C GLY A 107 -17.87 4.51 2.87
N ALA A 108 -18.06 4.14 1.60
CA ALA A 108 -19.23 4.52 0.81
C ALA A 108 -20.52 3.85 1.33
N GLU A 109 -20.45 2.57 1.72
CA GLU A 109 -21.55 1.87 2.38
C GLU A 109 -21.83 2.43 3.79
N TRP A 110 -20.78 2.81 4.51
CA TRP A 110 -20.92 3.42 5.84
C TRP A 110 -21.73 4.72 5.79
N LEU A 111 -21.59 5.54 4.74
CA LEU A 111 -22.42 6.74 4.54
C LEU A 111 -23.92 6.43 4.49
N ALA A 112 -24.32 5.28 3.95
CA ALA A 112 -25.72 4.88 3.91
C ALA A 112 -26.29 4.64 5.32
N THR A 113 -25.46 4.28 6.30
CA THR A 113 -25.89 4.12 7.69
C THR A 113 -26.18 5.46 8.38
N ARG A 114 -25.53 6.54 7.93
CA ARG A 114 -25.70 7.88 8.50
C ARG A 114 -26.77 8.71 7.78
N PHE A 115 -26.78 8.67 6.45
CA PHE A 115 -27.62 9.53 5.61
C PHE A 115 -28.83 8.81 5.00
N GLY A 116 -28.91 7.47 5.12
CA GLY A 116 -29.95 6.66 4.48
C GLY A 116 -29.57 6.18 3.08
N LYS A 117 -30.50 5.51 2.39
CA LYS A 117 -30.27 4.89 1.07
C LYS A 117 -30.90 5.63 -0.11
N THR A 118 -31.93 6.45 0.16
CA THR A 118 -32.79 7.02 -0.89
C THR A 118 -32.85 8.54 -0.78
N GLY A 119 -32.32 9.21 -1.80
CA GLY A 119 -32.34 10.67 -1.92
C GLY A 119 -31.31 11.15 -2.94
N PRO A 120 -31.59 12.23 -3.69
CA PRO A 120 -30.66 12.74 -4.70
C PRO A 120 -29.30 13.16 -4.10
N GLY A 121 -29.31 13.80 -2.92
CA GLY A 121 -28.07 14.17 -2.21
C GLY A 121 -27.24 12.98 -1.74
N ILE A 122 -27.86 11.85 -1.41
CA ILE A 122 -27.17 10.63 -0.94
C ILE A 122 -26.46 9.95 -2.11
N LYS A 123 -27.14 9.82 -3.26
CA LYS A 123 -26.53 9.28 -4.48
C LYS A 123 -25.37 10.15 -4.96
N GLY A 124 -25.51 11.47 -4.87
CA GLY A 124 -24.43 12.42 -5.16
C GLY A 124 -23.21 12.21 -4.25
N SER A 125 -23.41 12.22 -2.92
CA SER A 125 -22.32 12.00 -1.95
C SER A 125 -21.63 10.65 -2.12
N HIS A 126 -22.40 9.58 -2.35
CA HIS A 126 -21.83 8.26 -2.63
C HIS A 126 -20.96 8.28 -3.89
N THR A 127 -21.44 8.88 -4.98
CA THR A 127 -20.71 8.98 -6.24
C THR A 127 -19.41 9.79 -6.08
N VAL A 128 -19.45 10.91 -5.36
CA VAL A 128 -18.27 11.73 -5.10
C VAL A 128 -17.23 10.96 -4.27
N VAL A 129 -17.65 10.24 -3.21
CA VAL A 129 -16.71 9.44 -2.41
C VAL A 129 -16.10 8.30 -3.20
N VAL A 130 -16.88 7.64 -4.06
CA VAL A 130 -16.34 6.60 -4.96
C VAL A 130 -15.37 7.21 -5.97
N ALA A 131 -15.71 8.33 -6.60
CA ALA A 131 -14.83 9.02 -7.54
C ALA A 131 -13.53 9.48 -6.86
N PHE A 132 -13.63 10.06 -5.67
CA PHE A 132 -12.48 10.46 -4.85
C PHE A 132 -11.61 9.24 -4.51
N ALA A 133 -12.20 8.14 -4.02
CA ALA A 133 -11.45 6.94 -3.69
C ALA A 133 -10.72 6.36 -4.91
N LEU A 134 -11.34 6.33 -6.09
CA LEU A 134 -10.73 5.86 -7.32
C LEU A 134 -9.59 6.77 -7.80
N LEU A 135 -9.80 8.09 -7.79
CA LEU A 135 -8.79 9.07 -8.18
C LEU A 135 -7.59 9.07 -7.23
N SER A 136 -7.84 9.06 -5.92
CA SER A 136 -6.79 8.98 -4.90
C SER A 136 -6.03 7.66 -4.98
N CYS A 137 -6.73 6.53 -5.12
CA CYS A 137 -6.09 5.22 -5.25
C CYS A 137 -5.19 5.17 -6.51
N LEU A 138 -5.68 5.66 -7.64
CA LEU A 138 -4.88 5.75 -8.87
C LEU A 138 -3.67 6.67 -8.68
N GLY A 139 -3.85 7.82 -8.02
CA GLY A 139 -2.77 8.77 -7.73
C GLY A 139 -1.69 8.19 -6.83
N PHE A 140 -2.07 7.55 -5.72
CA PHE A 140 -1.13 6.90 -4.81
C PHE A 140 -0.44 5.70 -5.46
N LEU A 141 -1.15 4.92 -6.28
CA LEU A 141 -0.57 3.81 -7.02
C LEU A 141 0.48 4.32 -8.03
N ALA A 142 0.16 5.37 -8.79
CA ALA A 142 1.10 5.98 -9.74
C ALA A 142 2.32 6.57 -9.02
N TYR A 143 2.12 7.23 -7.88
CA TYR A 143 3.20 7.76 -7.05
C TYR A 143 4.11 6.64 -6.52
N GLY A 144 3.54 5.57 -5.96
CA GLY A 144 4.29 4.42 -5.46
C GLY A 144 5.06 3.71 -6.58
N PHE A 145 4.43 3.57 -7.75
CA PHE A 145 5.03 3.02 -8.97
C PHE A 145 6.27 3.79 -9.42
N VAL A 146 6.17 5.13 -9.53
CA VAL A 146 7.30 5.97 -9.95
C VAL A 146 8.40 5.98 -8.88
N GLY A 147 8.03 6.11 -7.60
CA GLY A 147 8.97 6.14 -6.48
C GLY A 147 9.79 4.84 -6.38
N LEU A 148 9.12 3.69 -6.46
CA LEU A 148 9.74 2.38 -6.45
C LEU A 148 10.66 2.18 -7.65
N GLY A 149 10.20 2.54 -8.85
CA GLY A 149 10.99 2.42 -10.08
C GLY A 149 12.31 3.18 -10.03
N LYS A 150 12.26 4.45 -9.60
CA LYS A 150 13.46 5.28 -9.42
C LYS A 150 14.38 4.75 -8.34
N PHE A 151 13.82 4.21 -7.25
CA PHE A 151 14.61 3.64 -6.18
C PHE A 151 15.36 2.40 -6.65
N ILE A 152 14.72 1.48 -7.37
CA ILE A 152 15.34 0.25 -7.87
C ILE A 152 16.46 0.54 -8.85
N GLU A 153 16.30 1.54 -9.72
CA GLU A 153 17.32 1.94 -10.68
C GLU A 153 18.67 2.29 -10.01
N ILE A 154 18.64 2.83 -8.79
CA ILE A 154 19.85 3.14 -8.01
C ILE A 154 20.62 1.85 -7.64
N PHE A 155 19.92 0.75 -7.37
CA PHE A 155 20.51 -0.53 -6.95
C PHE A 155 20.80 -1.47 -8.12
N VAL A 156 19.97 -1.45 -9.16
CA VAL A 156 20.05 -2.30 -10.35
C VAL A 156 20.24 -1.41 -11.57
N PRO A 157 21.50 -1.14 -11.98
CA PRO A 157 21.79 -0.29 -13.12
C PRO A 157 21.17 -0.85 -14.40
N TRP A 158 20.50 0.02 -15.18
CA TRP A 158 19.85 -0.36 -16.43
C TRP A 158 20.80 -1.02 -17.42
N GLU A 159 22.07 -0.62 -17.46
CA GLU A 159 23.11 -1.20 -18.32
C GLU A 159 23.26 -2.73 -18.14
N THR A 160 22.98 -3.24 -16.94
CA THR A 160 23.06 -4.68 -16.67
C THR A 160 21.80 -5.42 -17.13
N VAL A 161 20.65 -4.75 -17.11
CA VAL A 161 19.34 -5.34 -17.42
C VAL A 161 19.00 -5.19 -18.92
N SER A 162 19.41 -4.10 -19.55
CA SER A 162 19.16 -3.82 -20.97
C SER A 162 19.69 -4.93 -21.89
N ALA A 163 20.78 -5.60 -21.50
CA ALA A 163 21.32 -6.76 -22.23
C ALA A 163 20.38 -7.97 -22.30
N TYR A 164 19.40 -8.08 -21.38
CA TYR A 164 18.43 -9.17 -21.30
C TYR A 164 17.03 -8.78 -21.78
N VAL A 165 16.79 -7.49 -22.05
CA VAL A 165 15.50 -6.98 -22.51
C VAL A 165 15.53 -6.91 -24.05
N PRO A 166 14.59 -7.55 -24.76
CA PRO A 166 14.65 -7.69 -26.22
C PRO A 166 14.24 -6.41 -27.00
N PHE A 167 13.97 -5.31 -26.30
CA PHE A 167 13.56 -4.03 -26.88
C PHE A 167 14.27 -2.86 -26.20
N ASP A 168 14.45 -1.77 -26.96
CA ASP A 168 15.07 -0.56 -26.46
C ASP A 168 14.09 0.26 -25.59
N VAL A 169 14.58 0.76 -24.47
CA VAL A 169 13.81 1.57 -23.53
C VAL A 169 14.57 2.87 -23.31
N SER A 170 13.97 3.99 -23.69
CA SER A 170 14.57 5.30 -23.46
C SER A 170 14.82 5.51 -21.96
N PRO A 171 15.90 6.22 -21.57
CA PRO A 171 16.27 6.43 -20.17
C PRO A 171 15.12 6.96 -19.29
N GLU A 172 14.25 7.80 -19.84
CA GLU A 172 13.09 8.36 -19.13
C GLU A 172 12.04 7.30 -18.72
N PHE A 173 11.99 6.17 -19.43
CA PHE A 173 11.04 5.07 -19.18
C PHE A 173 11.64 3.91 -18.39
N VAL A 174 12.94 3.94 -18.09
CA VAL A 174 13.62 2.92 -17.28
C VAL A 174 12.98 2.78 -15.88
N PRO A 175 12.72 3.86 -15.12
CA PRO A 175 12.00 3.75 -13.85
C PRO A 175 10.62 3.12 -14.01
N HIS A 176 9.90 3.49 -15.07
CA HIS A 176 8.56 2.97 -15.33
C HIS A 176 8.60 1.47 -15.62
N PHE A 177 9.60 0.98 -16.35
CA PHE A 177 9.77 -0.44 -16.62
C PHE A 177 9.98 -1.26 -15.34
N TYR A 178 10.88 -0.81 -14.45
CA TYR A 178 11.06 -1.45 -13.14
C TYR A 178 9.80 -1.38 -12.29
N GLY A 179 9.13 -0.23 -12.28
CA GLY A 179 7.85 -0.04 -11.62
C GLY A 179 6.82 -1.08 -12.08
N ILE A 180 6.70 -1.35 -13.38
CA ILE A 180 5.70 -2.29 -13.93
C ILE A 180 5.96 -3.69 -13.39
N ILE A 181 7.21 -4.15 -13.44
CA ILE A 181 7.56 -5.52 -13.01
C ILE A 181 7.22 -5.70 -11.53
N PHE A 182 7.63 -4.77 -10.68
CA PHE A 182 7.41 -4.88 -9.24
C PHE A 182 5.95 -4.66 -8.85
N THR A 183 5.23 -3.76 -9.52
CA THR A 183 3.79 -3.57 -9.28
C THR A 183 3.00 -4.80 -9.72
N LEU A 184 3.37 -5.47 -10.83
CA LEU A 184 2.75 -6.74 -11.22
C LEU A 184 2.99 -7.83 -10.16
N PHE A 185 4.20 -7.90 -9.64
CA PHE A 185 4.53 -8.81 -8.55
C PHE A 185 3.70 -8.53 -7.29
N ALA A 186 3.59 -7.25 -6.92
CA ALA A 186 2.82 -6.81 -5.76
C ALA A 186 1.33 -7.08 -5.92
N MET A 187 0.81 -6.82 -7.11
CA MET A 187 -0.55 -7.13 -7.51
C MET A 187 -0.84 -8.63 -7.40
N PHE A 188 0.10 -9.48 -7.82
CA PHE A 188 -0.10 -10.93 -7.79
C PHE A 188 -0.30 -11.47 -6.37
N TYR A 189 0.58 -11.13 -5.42
CA TYR A 189 0.45 -11.65 -4.06
C TYR A 189 -0.77 -11.03 -3.33
N SER A 190 -1.02 -9.73 -3.52
CA SER A 190 -2.11 -9.02 -2.85
C SER A 190 -3.50 -9.50 -3.30
N ILE A 191 -3.69 -9.70 -4.61
CA ILE A 191 -4.96 -10.23 -5.14
C ILE A 191 -5.18 -11.68 -4.72
N LEU A 192 -4.12 -12.51 -4.71
CA LEU A 192 -4.27 -13.92 -4.34
C LEU A 192 -4.63 -14.11 -2.87
N GLY A 193 -4.01 -13.33 -1.98
CA GLY A 193 -4.17 -13.52 -0.54
C GLY A 193 -5.20 -12.62 0.14
N GLY A 194 -5.71 -11.59 -0.53
CA GLY A 194 -6.68 -10.64 0.03
C GLY A 194 -6.14 -9.93 1.28
N MET A 195 -7.03 -9.47 2.18
CA MET A 195 -6.62 -8.76 3.40
C MET A 195 -5.65 -9.57 4.27
N HIS A 196 -5.78 -10.91 4.30
CA HIS A 196 -4.87 -11.76 5.08
C HIS A 196 -3.42 -11.79 4.58
N SER A 197 -3.16 -11.43 3.32
CA SER A 197 -1.80 -11.35 2.79
C SER A 197 -1.21 -9.95 2.85
N ILE A 198 -2.02 -8.96 3.21
CA ILE A 198 -1.61 -7.57 3.37
C ILE A 198 -1.38 -7.25 4.86
N VAL A 199 -2.15 -7.88 5.76
CA VAL A 199 -2.08 -7.75 7.24
C VAL A 199 -1.47 -9.00 7.85
#